data_AF-A0A814G5N1-F1
#
_entry.id   AF-A0A814G5N1-F1
#
_cell.length_a   1.000
_cell.length_b   1.000
_cell.length_c   1.000
_cell.angle_alpha   90.00
_cell.angle_beta   90.00
_cell.angle_gamma   90.00
#
_symmetry.space_group_name_H-M   'P 1'
#
loop_
_entity.id
_entity.type
_entity.pdbx_description
1 polymer ?
#
loop_
_entity_poly.entity_id
_entity_poly.type
_entity_poly.pdbx_seq_one_letter_code
_entity_poly.pdbx_strand_id
1 'polypeptide(L)'
;MVLLDKVKTMYKSLTENDNQRTPITLQNFNIVQNISEQSTVTLSKGWALSLPKTKTRFTDKQKKYLVDAYNDGEETRFKSKPETLSLEIPFVKENDRFKFSPDEYLTASQIKSFFSSITRKRRKQITDSQRFRNQSMTTNDNQEVNSDNSDGDIEDKSNDYDGEVAAQEMTAFQEKAKEILRK
;
A
#
# COMPACT_ATOMS: atom_id res chain seq x y z
N MET A 1 -56.83 -22.50 14.19
CA MET A 1 -55.94 -23.15 13.20
C MET A 1 -54.50 -23.03 13.71
N VAL A 2 -53.84 -24.17 13.98
CA VAL A 2 -52.51 -24.23 14.58
C VAL A 2 -51.45 -23.76 13.56
N LEU A 3 -50.33 -23.20 14.02
CA LEU A 3 -49.25 -22.71 13.13
C LEU A 3 -48.81 -23.76 12.10
N LEU A 4 -48.78 -25.03 12.51
CA LEU A 4 -48.44 -26.16 11.66
C LEU A 4 -49.40 -26.33 10.48
N ASP A 5 -50.70 -26.11 10.70
CA ASP A 5 -51.69 -26.19 9.61
C ASP A 5 -51.47 -25.06 8.60
N LYS A 6 -51.20 -23.83 9.07
CA LYS A 6 -50.90 -22.69 8.18
C LYS A 6 -49.67 -22.96 7.31
N VAL A 7 -48.61 -23.53 7.89
CA VAL A 7 -47.39 -23.89 7.15
C VAL A 7 -47.67 -24.98 6.12
N LYS A 8 -48.43 -26.02 6.49
CA LYS A 8 -48.82 -27.10 5.56
C LYS A 8 -49.67 -26.57 4.41
N THR A 9 -50.63 -25.68 4.67
CA THR A 9 -51.45 -25.06 3.63
C THR A 9 -50.64 -24.16 2.72
N MET A 10 -49.73 -23.34 3.27
CA MET A 10 -48.84 -22.49 2.45
C MET A 10 -47.89 -23.31 1.58
N TYR A 11 -47.27 -24.36 2.13
CA TYR A 11 -46.38 -25.23 1.38
C TYR A 11 -47.12 -25.96 0.24
N LYS A 12 -48.28 -26.54 0.54
CA LYS A 12 -49.14 -27.18 -0.46
C LYS A 12 -49.52 -26.22 -1.58
N SER A 13 -49.91 -24.98 -1.23
CA SER A 13 -50.22 -23.94 -2.20
C SER A 13 -48.99 -23.54 -3.05
N LEU A 14 -47.80 -23.45 -2.46
CA LEU A 14 -46.57 -23.17 -3.21
C LEU A 14 -46.24 -24.27 -4.22
N THR A 15 -46.42 -25.54 -3.85
CA THR A 15 -46.12 -26.68 -4.74
C THR A 15 -47.18 -26.91 -5.81
N GLU A 16 -48.45 -26.60 -5.54
CA GLU A 16 -49.52 -26.71 -6.54
C GLU A 16 -49.41 -25.63 -7.63
N ASN A 17 -48.86 -24.46 -7.27
CA ASN A 17 -48.59 -23.36 -8.19
C ASN A 17 -47.31 -23.55 -9.03
N ASP A 18 -46.44 -24.53 -8.72
CA ASP A 18 -45.23 -24.81 -9.52
C ASP A 18 -45.57 -25.36 -10.92
N ASN A 19 -46.78 -25.92 -11.12
CA ASN A 19 -47.27 -26.32 -12.45
C ASN A 19 -47.56 -25.13 -13.40
N GLN A 20 -47.59 -23.90 -12.87
CA GLN A 20 -47.70 -22.65 -13.66
C GLN A 20 -46.33 -21.99 -13.88
N ARG A 21 -45.26 -22.45 -13.20
CA ARG A 21 -43.88 -22.04 -13.51
C ARG A 21 -43.41 -22.88 -14.68
N THR A 22 -43.70 -22.38 -15.88
CA THR A 22 -42.99 -22.84 -17.07
C THR A 22 -41.49 -22.65 -16.85
N PRO A 23 -40.64 -23.67 -17.07
CA PRO A 23 -39.20 -23.45 -17.10
C PRO A 23 -38.95 -22.36 -18.15
N ILE A 24 -38.10 -21.38 -17.82
CA ILE A 24 -37.62 -20.42 -18.81
C ILE A 24 -36.78 -21.23 -19.80
N THR A 25 -37.44 -21.78 -20.82
CA THR A 25 -36.76 -22.44 -21.92
C THR A 25 -36.15 -21.35 -22.78
N LEU A 26 -34.97 -21.62 -23.35
CA LEU A 26 -34.28 -20.73 -24.27
C LEU A 26 -35.07 -20.52 -25.60
N GLN A 27 -36.34 -20.89 -25.66
CA GLN A 27 -37.21 -20.73 -26.82
C GLN A 27 -37.93 -19.37 -26.82
N ASN A 28 -37.96 -18.66 -25.69
CA ASN A 28 -38.58 -17.33 -25.56
C ASN A 28 -37.59 -16.15 -25.69
N PHE A 29 -36.46 -16.32 -26.39
CA PHE A 29 -35.55 -15.22 -26.75
C PHE A 29 -36.19 -14.12 -27.64
N ASN A 30 -37.46 -14.23 -27.99
CA ASN A 30 -38.19 -13.21 -28.74
C ASN A 30 -38.51 -11.96 -27.89
N ILE A 31 -38.25 -11.94 -26.58
CA ILE A 31 -38.28 -10.68 -25.81
C ILE A 31 -37.14 -9.73 -26.24
N VAL A 32 -36.08 -10.26 -26.87
CA VAL A 32 -35.00 -9.43 -27.46
C VAL A 32 -35.35 -8.98 -28.89
N GLN A 33 -36.32 -9.62 -29.57
CA GLN A 33 -36.65 -9.29 -30.96
C GLN A 33 -37.57 -8.08 -31.15
N ASN A 34 -38.14 -7.52 -30.07
CA ASN A 34 -38.86 -6.24 -30.12
C ASN A 34 -38.02 -5.07 -29.57
N ILE A 35 -36.69 -5.25 -29.51
CA ILE A 35 -35.78 -4.13 -29.60
C ILE A 35 -35.83 -3.72 -31.06
N SER A 36 -36.62 -2.70 -31.35
CA SER A 36 -36.58 -1.92 -32.59
C SER A 36 -35.20 -2.02 -33.25
N GLU A 37 -35.18 -2.32 -34.54
CA GLU A 37 -34.00 -2.32 -35.44
C GLU A 37 -33.26 -0.96 -35.50
N GLN A 38 -33.50 -0.06 -34.54
CA GLN A 38 -32.83 1.22 -34.33
C GLN A 38 -32.18 1.28 -32.95
N SER A 39 -31.28 0.34 -32.67
CA SER A 39 -29.97 0.64 -32.10
C SER A 39 -29.25 -0.68 -31.88
N THR A 40 -28.50 -1.12 -32.89
CA THR A 40 -27.29 -1.86 -32.57
C THR A 40 -26.45 -0.92 -31.72
N VAL A 41 -26.57 -1.00 -30.40
CA VAL A 41 -25.67 -0.30 -29.49
C VAL A 41 -24.33 -0.93 -29.79
N THR A 42 -23.57 -0.30 -30.69
CA THR A 42 -22.22 -0.70 -31.03
C THR A 42 -21.43 -0.46 -29.76
N LEU A 43 -21.38 -1.46 -28.87
CA LEU A 43 -20.59 -1.38 -27.66
C LEU A 43 -19.16 -1.13 -28.12
N SER A 44 -18.61 0.00 -27.69
CA SER A 44 -17.21 0.30 -27.96
C SER A 44 -16.38 -0.89 -27.50
N LYS A 45 -15.38 -1.25 -28.32
CA LYS A 45 -14.37 -2.22 -27.93
C LYS A 45 -13.82 -1.81 -26.56
N GLY A 46 -13.78 -2.75 -25.62
CA GLY A 46 -13.34 -2.50 -24.25
C GLY A 46 -14.44 -2.27 -23.21
N TRP A 47 -15.72 -2.43 -23.54
CA TRP A 47 -16.83 -2.33 -22.56
C TRP A 47 -16.73 -3.32 -21.39
N ALA A 48 -16.10 -4.47 -21.60
CA ALA A 48 -15.84 -5.48 -20.57
C ALA A 48 -14.43 -5.36 -19.96
N LEU A 49 -13.58 -4.46 -20.48
CA LEU A 49 -12.25 -4.25 -19.92
C LEU A 49 -12.33 -3.27 -18.76
N SER A 50 -11.64 -3.58 -17.66
CA SER A 50 -11.50 -2.64 -16.56
C SER A 50 -10.72 -1.42 -17.05
N LEU A 51 -11.29 -0.22 -16.85
CA LEU A 51 -10.58 1.00 -17.18
C LEU A 51 -9.29 1.09 -16.35
N PRO A 52 -8.17 1.56 -16.93
CA PRO A 52 -6.96 1.77 -16.18
C PRO A 52 -7.22 2.79 -15.08
N LYS A 53 -6.98 2.41 -13.82
CA LYS A 53 -7.11 3.34 -12.68
C LYS A 53 -6.07 4.45 -12.85
N THR A 54 -6.53 5.68 -13.01
CA THR A 54 -5.63 6.84 -13.06
C THR A 54 -4.92 6.99 -11.72
N LYS A 55 -3.59 7.02 -11.73
CA LYS A 55 -2.80 7.22 -10.52
C LYS A 55 -2.82 8.69 -10.13
N THR A 56 -3.67 9.04 -9.17
CA THR A 56 -3.71 10.40 -8.60
C THR A 56 -2.44 10.65 -7.79
N ARG A 57 -1.81 11.80 -8.03
CA ARG A 57 -0.66 12.26 -7.25
C ARG A 57 -1.14 12.84 -5.92
N PHE A 58 -0.32 12.71 -4.88
CA PHE A 58 -0.64 13.34 -3.60
C PHE A 58 -0.58 14.86 -3.72
N THR A 59 -1.55 15.54 -3.13
CA THR A 59 -1.57 17.00 -3.01
C THR A 59 -0.51 17.45 -2.01
N ASP A 60 -0.05 18.69 -2.11
CA ASP A 60 1.03 19.17 -1.24
C ASP A 60 0.58 19.28 0.22
N LYS A 61 -0.71 19.53 0.45
CA LYS A 61 -1.33 19.50 1.80
C LYS A 61 -1.21 18.11 2.43
N GLN A 62 -1.52 17.05 1.68
CA GLN A 62 -1.40 15.67 2.14
C GLN A 62 0.07 15.32 2.44
N LYS A 63 0.98 15.68 1.53
CA LYS A 63 2.42 15.42 1.73
C LYS A 63 2.94 16.10 2.99
N LYS A 64 2.60 17.37 3.19
CA LYS A 64 3.01 18.13 4.38
C LYS A 64 2.52 17.45 5.65
N TYR A 65 1.23 17.15 5.73
CA TYR A 65 0.65 16.45 6.87
C TYR A 65 1.30 15.10 7.17
N LEU A 66 1.53 14.28 6.14
CA LEU A 66 2.17 12.97 6.32
C LEU A 66 3.64 13.08 6.72
N VAL A 67 4.36 14.09 6.24
CA VAL A 67 5.76 14.34 6.64
C VAL A 67 5.81 14.79 8.10
N ASP A 68 4.93 15.70 8.51
CA ASP A 68 4.82 16.17 9.89
C ASP A 68 4.53 14.98 10.82
N ALA A 69 3.48 14.19 10.53
CA ALA A 69 3.13 13.01 11.31
C ALA A 69 4.23 11.92 11.33
N TYR A 70 5.04 11.83 10.28
CA TYR A 70 6.20 10.93 10.25
C TYR A 70 7.31 11.44 11.18
N ASN A 71 7.61 12.75 11.14
CA ASN A 71 8.66 13.37 11.95
C ASN A 71 8.31 13.33 13.44
N ASP A 72 7.07 13.65 13.79
CA ASP A 72 6.58 13.61 15.18
C ASP A 72 6.76 12.21 15.79
N GLY A 73 6.52 11.17 14.97
CA GLY A 73 6.73 9.77 15.39
C GLY A 73 8.20 9.38 15.53
N GLU A 74 9.12 10.03 14.79
CA GLU A 74 10.57 9.83 14.97
C GLU A 74 11.07 10.54 16.24
N GLU A 75 10.57 11.75 16.50
CA GLU A 75 10.91 12.52 17.71
C GLU A 75 10.39 11.83 18.98
N THR A 76 9.13 11.40 18.97
CA THR A 76 8.47 10.70 20.10
C THR A 76 8.93 9.24 20.24
N ARG A 77 9.69 8.73 19.26
CA ARG A 77 10.04 7.29 19.08
C ARG A 77 8.83 6.35 18.96
N PHE A 78 7.62 6.89 18.82
CA PHE A 78 6.39 6.13 18.61
C PHE A 78 5.84 6.43 17.22
N LYS A 79 6.07 5.51 16.27
CA LYS A 79 5.68 5.69 14.87
C LYS A 79 4.15 5.67 14.72
N SER A 80 3.62 6.72 14.13
CA SER A 80 2.19 6.81 13.76
C SER A 80 1.79 5.66 12.84
N LYS A 81 0.76 4.91 13.23
CA LYS A 81 0.28 3.76 12.46
C LYS A 81 -0.49 4.25 11.22
N PRO A 82 -0.23 3.72 10.01
CA PRO A 82 -0.94 4.12 8.80
C PRO A 82 -2.46 3.93 8.87
N GLU A 83 -2.91 2.90 9.59
CA GLU A 83 -4.33 2.61 9.81
C GLU A 83 -5.01 3.73 10.60
N THR A 84 -4.43 4.08 11.75
CA THR A 84 -4.92 5.17 12.59
C THR A 84 -4.92 6.50 11.85
N LEU A 85 -3.84 6.83 11.15
CA LEU A 85 -3.75 8.06 10.37
C LEU A 85 -4.79 8.16 9.26
N SER A 86 -5.13 7.03 8.61
CA SER A 86 -6.17 7.02 7.57
C SER A 86 -7.55 7.35 8.13
N LEU A 87 -7.82 6.95 9.38
CA LEU A 87 -9.05 7.28 10.08
C LEU A 87 -9.05 8.72 10.60
N GLU A 88 -7.90 9.27 10.95
CA GLU A 88 -7.77 10.63 11.47
C GLU A 88 -7.85 11.71 10.38
N ILE A 89 -7.29 11.46 9.18
CA ILE A 89 -7.24 12.43 8.06
C ILE A 89 -8.59 13.15 7.82
N PRO A 90 -9.73 12.45 7.73
CA PRO A 90 -11.05 13.09 7.54
C PRO A 90 -11.44 14.07 8.64
N PHE A 91 -10.91 13.92 9.86
CA PHE A 91 -11.26 14.73 11.03
C PHE A 91 -10.24 15.84 11.32
N VAL A 92 -9.14 15.92 10.56
CA VAL A 92 -8.15 16.99 10.72
C VAL A 92 -8.78 18.33 10.36
N LYS A 93 -8.72 19.29 11.29
CA LYS A 93 -9.22 20.65 11.08
C LYS A 93 -8.09 21.66 10.96
N GLU A 94 -8.29 22.65 10.11
CA GLU A 94 -7.44 23.83 9.91
C GLU A 94 -8.34 25.07 9.88
N ASN A 95 -8.17 25.98 10.84
CA ASN A 95 -9.00 27.19 11.00
C ASN A 95 -10.51 26.88 11.03
N ASP A 96 -10.91 25.96 11.92
CA ASP A 96 -12.29 25.49 12.14
C ASP A 96 -12.99 24.77 10.96
N ARG A 97 -12.28 24.53 9.85
CA ARG A 97 -12.79 23.74 8.71
C ARG A 97 -11.99 22.45 8.53
N PHE A 98 -12.60 21.44 7.91
CA PHE A 98 -11.88 20.22 7.54
C PHE A 98 -10.74 20.56 6.58
N LYS A 99 -9.54 20.07 6.89
CA LYS A 99 -8.33 20.36 6.14
C LYS A 99 -8.33 19.67 4.76
N PHE A 100 -8.98 18.52 4.66
CA PHE A 100 -9.02 17.67 3.47
C PHE A 100 -10.45 17.47 2.98
N SER A 101 -10.61 17.38 1.66
CA SER A 101 -11.87 16.97 1.03
C SER A 101 -11.96 15.45 0.89
N PRO A 102 -13.16 14.86 0.68
CA PRO A 102 -13.31 13.41 0.54
C PRO A 102 -12.44 12.78 -0.56
N ASP A 103 -12.24 13.49 -1.67
CA ASP A 103 -11.37 13.06 -2.77
C ASP A 103 -9.88 13.05 -2.39
N GLU A 104 -9.52 13.72 -1.29
CA GLU A 104 -8.17 13.82 -0.75
C GLU A 104 -7.95 12.86 0.44
N TYR A 105 -8.90 11.98 0.75
CA TYR A 105 -8.68 10.99 1.79
C TYR A 105 -7.71 9.92 1.33
N LEU A 106 -6.81 9.52 2.24
CA LEU A 106 -5.78 8.55 1.95
C LEU A 106 -6.07 7.23 2.66
N THR A 107 -5.93 6.14 1.93
CA THR A 107 -6.00 4.79 2.48
C THR A 107 -4.73 4.44 3.26
N ALA A 108 -4.84 3.54 4.22
CA ALA A 108 -3.69 3.03 4.98
C ALA A 108 -2.56 2.50 4.08
N SER A 109 -2.91 1.85 2.95
CA SER A 109 -1.94 1.35 1.98
C SER A 109 -1.15 2.46 1.27
N GLN A 110 -1.83 3.55 0.90
CA GLN A 110 -1.19 4.74 0.32
C GLN A 110 -0.23 5.39 1.33
N ILE A 111 -0.65 5.54 2.59
CA ILE A 111 0.17 6.10 3.67
C ILE A 111 1.39 5.21 3.94
N LYS A 112 1.21 3.89 4.04
CA LYS A 112 2.30 2.93 4.23
C LYS A 112 3.34 3.02 3.11
N SER A 113 2.89 3.09 1.86
CA SER A 113 3.76 3.24 0.69
C SER A 113 4.55 4.55 0.73
N PHE A 114 3.91 5.63 1.17
CA PHE A 114 4.55 6.93 1.34
C PHE A 114 5.64 6.91 2.41
N PHE A 115 5.36 6.34 3.58
CA PHE A 115 6.34 6.19 4.65
C PHE A 115 7.53 5.33 4.23
N SER A 116 7.29 4.23 3.52
CA SER A 116 8.37 3.43 2.93
C SER A 116 9.27 4.27 2.00
N SER A 117 8.67 5.14 1.20
CA SER A 117 9.41 6.07 0.33
C SER A 117 10.26 7.06 1.13
N ILE A 118 9.72 7.65 2.19
CA ILE A 118 10.46 8.55 3.10
C ILE A 118 11.67 7.82 3.70
N THR A 119 11.45 6.63 4.29
CA THR A 119 12.52 5.83 4.90
C THR A 119 13.59 5.46 3.88
N ARG A 120 13.19 5.04 2.67
CA ARG A 120 14.13 4.73 1.57
C ARG A 120 14.95 5.94 1.18
N LYS A 121 14.32 7.11 1.04
CA LYS A 121 15.01 8.36 0.68
C LYS A 121 16.04 8.75 1.74
N ARG A 122 15.71 8.64 3.02
CA ARG A 122 16.63 8.91 4.14
C ARG A 122 17.82 7.96 4.15
N ARG A 123 17.56 6.65 4.00
CA ARG A 123 18.64 5.65 3.92
C ARG A 123 19.60 5.95 2.77
N LYS A 124 19.07 6.25 1.59
CA LYS A 124 19.90 6.61 0.42
C LYS A 124 20.75 7.86 0.70
N GLN A 125 20.19 8.90 1.31
CA GLN A 125 20.95 10.11 1.65
C GLN A 125 22.10 9.84 2.63
N ILE A 126 21.90 8.95 3.61
CA ILE A 126 22.96 8.54 4.54
C ILE A 126 24.06 7.79 3.79
N THR A 127 23.71 6.82 2.94
CA THR A 127 24.68 6.07 2.13
C THR A 127 25.45 6.98 1.18
N ASP A 128 24.77 7.91 0.51
CA ASP A 128 25.42 8.87 -0.39
C ASP A 128 26.39 9.76 0.41
N SER A 129 25.99 10.27 1.58
CA SER A 129 26.86 11.09 2.45
C SER A 129 28.09 10.32 2.97
N GLN A 130 27.93 9.04 3.30
CA GLN A 130 29.03 8.14 3.69
C GLN A 130 29.99 7.90 2.51
N ARG A 131 29.48 7.70 1.30
CA ARG A 131 30.29 7.57 0.08
C ARG A 131 31.13 8.82 -0.19
N PHE A 132 30.54 10.01 -0.06
CA PHE A 132 31.28 11.27 -0.21
C PHE A 132 32.37 11.44 0.87
N ARG A 133 32.07 11.08 2.13
CA ARG A 133 33.06 11.14 3.22
C ARG A 133 34.24 10.20 2.98
N ASN A 134 34.00 9.00 2.46
CA ASN A 134 35.04 8.00 2.24
C ASN A 134 35.93 8.34 1.02
N GLN A 135 35.48 9.18 0.08
CA GLN A 135 36.29 9.64 -1.05
C GLN A 135 37.25 10.79 -0.68
N SER A 136 36.98 11.54 0.40
CA SER A 136 37.84 12.65 0.84
C SER A 136 39.12 12.21 1.59
N MET A 137 39.32 10.90 1.82
CA MET A 137 40.51 10.34 2.49
C MET A 137 41.44 9.57 1.53
N THR A 138 41.15 9.54 0.23
CA THR A 138 41.98 8.91 -0.80
C THR A 138 42.37 9.90 -1.89
N THR A 139 43.02 10.99 -1.50
CA THR A 139 43.90 11.76 -2.39
C THR A 139 45.32 11.64 -1.85
N ASN A 140 45.89 10.45 -2.01
CA ASN A 140 47.34 10.27 -2.06
C ASN A 140 47.64 9.66 -3.42
N ASP A 141 48.52 10.35 -4.14
CA ASP A 141 48.94 10.10 -5.51
C ASP A 141 49.26 8.63 -5.77
N ASN A 142 48.62 8.04 -6.79
CA ASN A 142 49.22 6.95 -7.56
C ASN A 142 48.66 6.98 -8.98
N GLN A 143 49.59 7.17 -9.92
CA GLN A 143 49.39 7.24 -11.36
C GLN A 143 48.94 5.90 -11.96
N GLU A 144 48.28 6.03 -13.11
CA GLU A 144 47.87 5.04 -14.12
C GLU A 144 48.52 3.65 -14.07
N VAL A 145 47.69 2.61 -14.09
CA VAL A 145 47.85 1.50 -15.03
C VAL A 145 46.46 1.04 -15.51
N ASN A 146 46.21 1.21 -16.81
CA ASN A 146 45.11 0.56 -17.51
C ASN A 146 45.34 -0.96 -17.56
N SER A 147 44.28 -1.75 -17.39
CA SER A 147 44.19 -3.06 -18.05
C SER A 147 42.75 -3.29 -18.46
N ASP A 148 42.56 -3.31 -19.77
CA ASP A 148 41.53 -4.10 -20.44
C ASP A 148 41.43 -5.50 -19.82
N ASN A 149 40.20 -6.03 -19.72
CA ASN A 149 39.77 -7.45 -19.75
C ASN A 149 38.29 -7.48 -19.29
N SER A 150 37.34 -7.64 -20.21
CA SER A 150 36.80 -8.91 -20.74
C SER A 150 35.56 -9.37 -19.97
N ASP A 151 34.48 -9.65 -20.72
CA ASP A 151 33.23 -10.29 -20.30
C ASP A 151 33.42 -11.33 -19.20
N GLY A 152 32.63 -11.20 -18.13
CA GLY A 152 32.59 -12.14 -17.02
C GLY A 152 31.33 -11.93 -16.18
N ASP A 153 30.58 -13.01 -16.01
CA ASP A 153 29.27 -13.12 -15.41
C ASP A 153 29.10 -12.35 -14.07
N ILE A 154 27.99 -11.62 -13.93
CA ILE A 154 27.60 -11.03 -12.65
C ILE A 154 27.05 -12.17 -11.79
N GLU A 155 27.93 -12.76 -10.97
CA GLU A 155 27.55 -13.65 -9.88
C GLU A 155 26.60 -12.92 -8.91
N ASP A 156 25.41 -13.49 -8.77
CA ASP A 156 24.46 -13.20 -7.69
C ASP A 156 25.13 -13.52 -6.34
N LYS A 157 25.66 -12.49 -5.69
CA LYS A 157 26.15 -12.58 -4.31
C LYS A 157 25.14 -11.93 -3.38
N SER A 158 24.26 -12.78 -2.84
CA SER A 158 23.62 -12.58 -1.56
C SER A 158 24.70 -12.35 -0.49
N ASN A 159 24.92 -11.11 -0.10
CA ASN A 159 25.79 -10.79 1.03
C ASN A 159 25.01 -10.92 2.35
N ASP A 160 25.07 -12.13 2.91
CA ASP A 160 25.05 -12.39 4.34
C ASP A 160 26.33 -11.82 4.97
N TYR A 161 26.21 -10.73 5.73
CA TYR A 161 27.22 -10.09 6.60
C TYR A 161 26.43 -9.04 7.43
N ASP A 162 26.37 -8.95 8.78
CA ASP A 162 27.26 -9.38 9.85
C ASP A 162 26.51 -9.43 11.20
N GLY A 163 26.37 -10.62 11.82
CA GLY A 163 25.83 -10.79 13.17
C GLY A 163 26.84 -10.53 14.31
N GLU A 164 28.08 -10.20 13.97
CA GLU A 164 29.20 -10.19 14.92
C GLU A 164 29.45 -8.80 15.55
N VAL A 165 29.08 -7.73 14.84
CA VAL A 165 29.23 -6.34 15.34
C VAL A 165 28.25 -6.04 16.49
N ALA A 166 27.03 -6.59 16.42
CA ALA A 166 26.00 -6.38 17.45
C ALA A 166 26.36 -7.02 18.81
N ALA A 167 27.13 -8.11 18.80
CA ALA A 167 27.57 -8.77 20.02
C ALA A 167 28.60 -7.91 20.78
N GLN A 168 29.51 -7.25 20.07
CA GLN A 168 30.53 -6.40 20.68
C GLN A 168 29.94 -5.12 21.28
N GLU A 169 28.92 -4.53 20.65
CA GLU A 169 28.21 -3.35 21.18
C GLU A 169 27.41 -3.68 22.46
N MET A 170 26.80 -4.87 22.53
CA MET A 170 26.07 -5.33 23.72
C MET A 170 26.98 -5.50 24.95
N THR A 171 28.19 -6.04 24.77
CA THR A 171 29.14 -6.23 25.88
C THR A 171 29.67 -4.90 26.40
N ALA A 172 29.99 -3.95 25.51
CA ALA A 172 30.44 -2.62 25.88
C ALA A 172 29.37 -1.83 26.66
N PHE A 173 28.09 -2.02 26.32
CA PHE A 173 26.99 -1.40 27.06
C PHE A 173 26.80 -1.99 28.47
N GLN A 174 26.98 -3.31 28.61
CA GLN A 174 26.92 -4.01 29.90
C GLN A 174 28.04 -3.58 30.85
N GLU A 175 29.27 -3.40 30.35
CA GLU A 175 30.39 -2.90 31.17
C GLU A 175 30.16 -1.46 31.61
N LYS A 176 29.69 -0.58 30.71
CA LYS A 176 29.38 0.81 31.06
C LYS A 176 28.25 0.94 32.09
N ALA A 177 27.26 0.06 32.04
CA ALA A 177 26.19 0.01 33.04
C ALA A 177 26.69 -0.45 34.42
N LYS A 178 27.65 -1.39 34.47
CA LYS A 178 28.29 -1.84 35.72
C LYS A 178 29.18 -0.74 36.35
N GLU A 179 29.85 0.06 35.53
CA GLU A 179 30.67 1.20 35.98
C GLU A 179 29.81 2.27 36.69
N ILE A 180 28.60 2.54 36.17
CA ILE A 180 27.69 3.56 36.73
C ILE A 180 27.11 3.12 38.07
N LEU A 181 26.90 1.82 38.30
CA LEU A 181 26.38 1.28 39.57
C LEU A 181 27.43 1.17 40.69
N ARG A 182 28.71 1.45 40.39
CA ARG A 182 29.83 1.35 41.36
C ARG A 182 30.19 2.69 42.03
N LYS A 183 29.49 3.78 41.72
CA LYS A 183 29.56 5.06 42.44
C LYS A 183 28.33 5.26 43.31
#